data_AF-G9ZMH3-F1
#
_entry.id   AF-G9ZMH3-F1
#
_cell.length_a   1.000
_cell.length_b   1.000
_cell.length_c   1.000
_cell.angle_alpha   90.00
_cell.angle_beta   90.00
_cell.angle_gamma   90.00
#
_symmetry.space_group_name_H-M   'P 1'
#
loop_
_entity.id
_entity.type
_entity.pdbx_description
1 polymer ?
#
loop_
_entity_poly.entity_id
_entity_poly.type
_entity_poly.pdbx_seq_one_letter_code
_entity_poly.pdbx_strand_id
1 'polypeptide(L)'
;MEEYILKRKKIILFLTFTFGLLFMIGSPNQASAATHSLRVFPHVLRHTWYHYDGNGRYDRITFGYKRYIGHYYYDGWSTYYGKIHYRNLHATKVSHHPNWMFATPVYAHHMHWTNVYGWNQGAGDGEYYGVKVRHYHGIPIRVLNDAGGADIWTSQHYYATKKVARNLGNKHFKGVLYYPSY
;
A
#
# COMPACT_ATOMS: atom_id res chain seq x y z
N MET A 1 -5.50 65.92 -0.87
CA MET A 1 -6.94 65.60 -0.76
C MET A 1 -7.03 64.08 -0.66
N GLU A 2 -7.59 63.61 0.45
CA GLU A 2 -8.04 62.24 0.80
C GLU A 2 -7.07 61.03 0.86
N GLU A 3 -6.91 60.62 2.12
CA GLU A 3 -6.64 59.28 2.67
C GLU A 3 -7.68 58.24 2.19
N TYR A 4 -7.29 56.97 1.97
CA TYR A 4 -8.04 55.79 2.45
C TYR A 4 -7.16 54.53 2.44
N ILE A 5 -7.34 53.72 3.49
CA ILE A 5 -6.44 52.72 4.06
C ILE A 5 -6.91 51.27 3.79
N LEU A 6 -5.92 50.34 3.63
CA LEU A 6 -5.95 48.86 3.80
C LEU A 6 -6.82 48.00 2.84
N LYS A 7 -6.45 46.78 2.43
CA LYS A 7 -5.95 45.67 3.28
C LYS A 7 -5.24 44.55 2.49
N ARG A 8 -4.03 44.24 2.98
CA ARG A 8 -3.24 42.99 3.03
C ARG A 8 -3.15 42.06 1.80
N LYS A 9 -1.90 41.88 1.39
CA LYS A 9 -1.37 41.20 0.21
C LYS A 9 -1.50 39.67 0.26
N LYS A 10 -1.69 39.12 -0.94
CA LYS A 10 -1.86 37.72 -1.31
C LYS A 10 -0.57 36.90 -1.06
N ILE A 11 -0.78 35.64 -0.70
CA ILE A 11 0.22 34.58 -0.50
C ILE A 11 1.01 34.36 -1.79
N ILE A 12 2.33 34.36 -1.66
CA ILE A 12 3.30 34.32 -2.74
C ILE A 12 3.49 32.88 -3.23
N LEU A 13 3.20 32.69 -4.52
CA LEU A 13 3.60 31.61 -5.40
C LEU A 13 5.14 31.65 -5.60
N PHE A 14 5.85 30.55 -5.39
CA PHE A 14 7.24 30.43 -5.85
C PHE A 14 7.40 29.35 -6.93
N LEU A 15 8.01 29.83 -8.01
CA LEU A 15 8.30 29.19 -9.27
C LEU A 15 9.31 28.05 -9.15
N THR A 16 9.13 27.11 -10.06
CA THR A 16 10.08 26.15 -10.64
C THR A 16 11.50 26.68 -10.80
N PHE A 17 12.49 25.88 -10.40
CA PHE A 17 13.87 25.99 -10.86
C PHE A 17 14.25 24.70 -11.58
N THR A 18 14.53 24.81 -12.89
CA THR A 18 15.11 23.75 -13.70
C THR A 18 16.63 23.92 -13.68
N PHE A 19 17.36 22.87 -13.32
CA PHE A 19 18.76 22.72 -13.69
C PHE A 19 18.95 21.33 -14.27
N GLY A 20 19.26 21.29 -15.56
CA GLY A 20 19.64 20.08 -16.26
C GLY A 20 21.08 19.71 -15.94
N LEU A 21 21.28 18.47 -15.48
CA LEU A 21 22.54 17.76 -15.58
C LEU A 21 22.21 16.37 -16.13
N LEU A 22 22.60 16.17 -17.39
CA LEU A 22 22.54 14.90 -18.10
C LEU A 22 23.52 13.91 -17.45
N PHE A 23 23.00 13.09 -16.55
CA PHE A 23 23.51 11.74 -16.37
C PHE A 23 22.51 10.79 -17.00
N MET A 24 22.80 10.35 -18.23
CA MET A 24 22.17 9.18 -18.83
C MET A 24 22.69 7.94 -18.11
N ILE A 25 22.28 7.76 -16.85
CA ILE A 25 22.30 6.47 -16.20
C ILE A 25 21.12 5.73 -16.83
N GLY A 26 21.40 4.71 -17.64
CA GLY A 26 20.37 3.89 -18.25
C GLY A 26 19.33 3.52 -17.21
N SER A 27 18.12 4.06 -17.35
CA SER A 27 17.04 3.78 -16.42
C SER A 27 16.86 2.27 -16.40
N PRO A 28 16.88 1.61 -15.23
CA PRO A 28 16.61 0.19 -15.18
C PRO A 28 15.24 -0.02 -15.80
N ASN A 29 15.21 -0.75 -16.92
CA ASN A 29 14.05 -1.19 -17.69
C ASN A 29 12.72 -0.66 -17.14
N GLN A 30 12.16 0.37 -17.77
CA GLN A 30 10.73 0.66 -17.61
C GLN A 30 9.99 -0.59 -18.08
N ALA A 31 9.65 -1.47 -17.14
CA ALA A 31 8.71 -2.53 -17.38
C ALA A 31 7.46 -1.86 -17.95
N SER A 32 7.01 -2.33 -19.12
CA SER A 32 5.77 -1.84 -19.73
C SER A 32 4.69 -1.80 -18.65
N ALA A 33 4.08 -0.62 -18.45
CA ALA A 33 3.02 -0.46 -17.47
C ALA A 33 1.95 -1.53 -17.73
N ALA A 34 1.54 -2.22 -16.66
CA ALA A 34 0.52 -3.25 -16.81
C ALA A 34 -0.71 -2.65 -17.49
N THR A 35 -1.20 -3.31 -18.54
CA THR A 35 -2.40 -2.85 -19.27
C THR A 35 -3.68 -3.36 -18.61
N HIS A 36 -3.57 -4.39 -17.76
CA HIS A 36 -4.67 -5.03 -17.08
C HIS A 36 -4.37 -5.35 -15.61
N SER A 37 -5.41 -5.37 -14.79
CA SER A 37 -5.32 -5.85 -13.41
C SER A 37 -5.14 -7.37 -13.34
N LEU A 38 -4.71 -7.87 -12.19
CA LEU A 38 -4.64 -9.29 -11.89
C LEU A 38 -6.05 -9.91 -11.85
N ARG A 39 -6.16 -11.14 -12.33
CA ARG A 39 -7.42 -11.92 -12.27
C ARG A 39 -7.69 -12.53 -10.90
N VAL A 40 -6.63 -12.71 -10.11
CA VAL A 40 -6.58 -13.46 -8.86
C VAL A 40 -5.47 -12.88 -7.99
N PHE A 41 -5.56 -13.04 -6.68
CA PHE A 41 -4.44 -12.66 -5.81
C PHE A 41 -3.26 -13.60 -6.03
N PRO A 42 -2.00 -13.11 -6.01
CA PRO A 42 -0.81 -13.96 -6.07
C PRO A 42 -0.79 -15.00 -4.96
N HIS A 43 -0.31 -16.22 -5.24
CA HIS A 43 -0.31 -17.32 -4.28
C HIS A 43 0.37 -16.95 -2.96
N VAL A 44 1.45 -16.17 -3.01
CA VAL A 44 2.20 -15.71 -1.82
C VAL A 44 1.35 -14.92 -0.83
N LEU A 45 0.30 -14.23 -1.29
CA LEU A 45 -0.63 -13.50 -0.42
C LEU A 45 -1.70 -14.41 0.19
N ARG A 46 -2.03 -15.55 -0.44
CA ARG A 46 -3.24 -16.35 -0.18
C ARG A 46 -3.22 -17.09 1.16
N HIS A 47 -3.30 -16.34 2.24
CA HIS A 47 -3.31 -16.84 3.61
C HIS A 47 -4.14 -15.92 4.49
N THR A 48 -4.32 -16.34 5.73
CA THR A 48 -4.76 -15.47 6.81
C THR A 48 -3.54 -14.89 7.52
N TRP A 49 -3.54 -13.59 7.67
CA TRP A 49 -2.47 -12.79 8.23
C TRP A 49 -2.99 -12.00 9.42
N TYR A 50 -2.17 -11.85 10.45
CA TYR A 50 -2.53 -11.22 11.71
C TYR A 50 -1.54 -10.11 12.06
N HIS A 51 -2.05 -8.99 12.52
CA HIS A 51 -1.28 -7.88 13.08
C HIS A 51 -1.78 -7.61 14.50
N TYR A 52 -0.93 -7.17 15.43
CA TYR A 52 -1.32 -6.79 16.79
C TYR A 52 -0.86 -5.37 17.09
N ASP A 53 -1.74 -4.57 17.68
CA ASP A 53 -1.51 -3.15 18.00
C ASP A 53 -0.67 -2.92 19.28
N GLY A 54 -0.20 -3.99 19.90
CA GLY A 54 0.52 -3.96 21.19
C GLY A 54 -0.38 -3.95 22.43
N ASN A 55 -1.67 -3.66 22.30
CA ASN A 55 -2.66 -3.64 23.40
C ASN A 55 -3.52 -4.91 23.45
N GLY A 56 -3.09 -5.96 22.74
CA GLY A 56 -3.80 -7.24 22.68
C GLY A 56 -4.96 -7.28 21.67
N ARG A 57 -5.25 -6.17 20.97
CA ARG A 57 -6.15 -6.13 19.82
C ARG A 57 -5.39 -6.53 18.57
N TYR A 58 -6.12 -7.08 17.59
CA TYR A 58 -5.50 -7.62 16.40
C TYR A 58 -6.32 -7.37 15.15
N ASP A 59 -5.64 -7.02 14.06
CA ASP A 59 -6.24 -7.02 12.74
C ASP A 59 -6.02 -8.38 12.07
N ARG A 60 -6.92 -8.74 11.17
CA ARG A 60 -6.83 -9.96 10.37
C ARG A 60 -7.16 -9.70 8.92
N ILE A 61 -6.26 -10.07 8.04
CA ILE A 61 -6.47 -10.05 6.59
C ILE A 61 -6.46 -11.47 6.05
N THR A 62 -7.47 -11.86 5.27
CA THR A 62 -7.48 -13.12 4.53
C THR A 62 -7.54 -12.85 3.04
N PHE A 63 -6.49 -13.24 2.32
CA PHE A 63 -6.54 -13.34 0.87
C PHE A 63 -6.87 -14.78 0.47
N GLY A 64 -7.91 -14.95 -0.34
CA GLY A 64 -8.23 -16.19 -1.03
C GLY A 64 -7.82 -16.12 -2.50
N TYR A 65 -8.34 -17.03 -3.33
CA TYR A 65 -8.10 -17.01 -4.78
C TYR A 65 -8.58 -15.71 -5.44
N LYS A 66 -9.83 -15.30 -5.13
CA LYS A 66 -10.45 -14.07 -5.61
C LYS A 66 -11.07 -13.20 -4.52
N ARG A 67 -11.01 -13.64 -3.26
CA ARG A 67 -11.70 -12.99 -2.14
C ARG A 67 -10.69 -12.33 -1.23
N TYR A 68 -11.07 -11.19 -0.69
CA TYR A 68 -10.35 -10.47 0.35
C TYR A 68 -11.31 -10.29 1.52
N ILE A 69 -10.82 -10.53 2.74
CA ILE A 69 -11.57 -10.27 3.96
C ILE A 69 -10.63 -9.53 4.91
N GLY A 70 -10.94 -8.28 5.20
CA GLY A 70 -10.25 -7.48 6.20
C GLY A 70 -11.10 -7.41 7.47
N HIS A 71 -10.50 -7.66 8.62
CA HIS A 71 -11.12 -7.48 9.92
C HIS A 71 -10.22 -6.55 10.72
N TYR A 72 -10.71 -5.35 10.98
CA TYR A 72 -9.92 -4.24 11.51
C TYR A 72 -10.52 -3.70 12.79
N TYR A 73 -9.64 -3.23 13.68
CA TYR A 73 -10.01 -2.46 14.85
C TYR A 73 -9.56 -1.00 14.70
N TYR A 74 -10.51 -0.07 14.57
CA TYR A 74 -10.23 1.37 14.57
C TYR A 74 -11.01 2.08 15.70
N ASP A 75 -12.34 2.08 15.62
CA ASP A 75 -13.26 2.59 16.65
C ASP A 75 -14.30 1.51 17.04
N GLY A 76 -13.87 0.26 16.95
CA GLY A 76 -14.72 -0.92 16.96
C GLY A 76 -14.33 -1.90 15.86
N TRP A 77 -14.89 -3.11 15.95
CA TRP A 77 -14.63 -4.17 14.98
C TRP A 77 -15.40 -3.95 13.69
N SER A 78 -14.67 -3.79 12.58
CA SER A 78 -15.25 -3.73 11.24
C SER A 78 -14.78 -4.89 10.39
N THR A 79 -15.64 -5.37 9.50
CA THR A 79 -15.27 -6.41 8.51
C THR A 79 -15.59 -5.93 7.10
N TYR A 80 -14.55 -5.90 6.27
CA TYR A 80 -14.65 -5.55 4.86
C TYR A 80 -14.54 -6.80 3.99
N TYR A 81 -15.39 -6.89 2.97
CA TYR A 81 -15.40 -7.98 2.00
C TYR A 81 -15.11 -7.44 0.61
N GLY A 82 -14.02 -7.92 0.04
CA GLY A 82 -13.60 -7.59 -1.30
C GLY A 82 -13.58 -8.79 -2.22
N LYS A 83 -13.78 -8.54 -3.52
CA LYS A 83 -13.60 -9.52 -4.59
C LYS A 83 -12.75 -8.92 -5.69
N ILE A 84 -11.68 -9.60 -6.08
CA ILE A 84 -10.82 -9.14 -7.18
C ILE A 84 -11.54 -9.32 -8.52
N HIS A 85 -11.48 -8.27 -9.35
CA HIS A 85 -11.98 -8.25 -10.71
C HIS A 85 -10.86 -7.92 -11.70
N TYR A 86 -11.02 -8.42 -12.92
CA TYR A 86 -10.12 -8.13 -14.04
C TYR A 86 -10.64 -6.89 -14.78
N ARG A 87 -9.78 -5.91 -15.01
CA ARG A 87 -10.11 -4.72 -15.81
C ARG A 87 -8.94 -4.31 -16.71
N ASN A 88 -9.28 -3.61 -17.78
CA ASN A 88 -8.32 -2.78 -18.50
C ASN A 88 -8.02 -1.55 -17.64
N LEU A 89 -6.74 -1.26 -17.44
CA LEU A 89 -6.27 -0.16 -16.60
C LEU A 89 -6.35 1.20 -17.30
N HIS A 90 -6.45 1.21 -18.63
CA HIS A 90 -6.69 2.40 -19.43
C HIS A 90 -8.18 2.77 -19.50
N ALA A 91 -9.08 1.91 -19.01
CA ALA A 91 -10.51 2.21 -18.97
C ALA A 91 -10.80 3.28 -17.91
N THR A 92 -11.39 4.40 -18.34
CA THR A 92 -11.77 5.53 -17.49
C THR A 92 -13.14 5.37 -16.83
N LYS A 93 -13.96 4.42 -17.33
CA LYS A 93 -15.27 4.11 -16.77
C LYS A 93 -15.22 2.81 -15.98
N VAL A 94 -15.54 2.90 -14.70
CA VAL A 94 -15.83 1.74 -13.84
C VAL A 94 -17.21 1.93 -13.27
N SER A 95 -18.10 0.97 -13.53
CA SER A 95 -19.45 0.97 -12.96
C SER A 95 -19.38 0.83 -11.44
N HIS A 96 -20.38 1.38 -10.74
CA HIS A 96 -20.45 1.33 -9.29
C HIS A 96 -20.53 -0.11 -8.77
N HIS A 97 -19.50 -0.56 -8.06
CA HIS A 97 -19.40 -1.91 -7.50
C HIS A 97 -18.67 -1.92 -6.14
N PRO A 98 -19.37 -1.67 -5.02
CA PRO A 98 -18.78 -1.45 -3.69
C PRO A 98 -17.77 -2.50 -3.21
N ASN A 99 -17.99 -3.76 -3.57
CA ASN A 99 -17.15 -4.89 -3.14
C ASN A 99 -16.10 -5.30 -4.19
N TRP A 100 -16.02 -4.58 -5.31
CA TRP A 100 -14.99 -4.86 -6.31
C TRP A 100 -13.67 -4.23 -5.87
N MET A 101 -12.64 -5.05 -6.00
CA MET A 101 -11.26 -4.65 -5.87
C MET A 101 -10.53 -4.96 -7.17
N PHE A 102 -9.49 -4.22 -7.44
CA PHE A 102 -8.52 -4.49 -8.48
C PHE A 102 -7.16 -4.68 -7.83
N ALA A 103 -6.28 -5.41 -8.50
CA ALA A 103 -4.91 -5.54 -8.04
C ALA A 103 -3.93 -5.44 -9.20
N THR A 104 -2.77 -4.82 -8.97
CA THR A 104 -1.71 -4.69 -9.96
C THR A 104 -0.36 -5.09 -9.36
N PRO A 105 0.50 -5.78 -10.13
CA PRO A 105 1.84 -6.09 -9.67
C PRO A 105 2.71 -4.84 -9.71
N VAL A 106 3.53 -4.64 -8.69
CA VAL A 106 4.52 -3.55 -8.62
C VAL A 106 5.83 -4.13 -8.10
N TYR A 107 6.95 -3.73 -8.69
CA TYR A 107 8.27 -4.06 -8.16
C TYR A 107 8.95 -2.79 -7.68
N ALA A 108 9.23 -2.71 -6.39
CA ALA A 108 9.85 -1.56 -5.74
C ALA A 108 10.60 -2.02 -4.49
N HIS A 109 11.64 -1.29 -4.09
CA HIS A 109 12.41 -1.56 -2.86
C HIS A 109 12.86 -3.02 -2.70
N HIS A 110 13.27 -3.64 -3.81
CA HIS A 110 13.68 -5.05 -3.87
C HIS A 110 12.61 -6.04 -3.33
N MET A 111 11.34 -5.75 -3.60
CA MET A 111 10.21 -6.61 -3.27
C MET A 111 9.14 -6.57 -4.37
N HIS A 112 8.50 -7.73 -4.60
CA HIS A 112 7.28 -7.81 -5.39
C HIS A 112 6.09 -7.46 -4.51
N TRP A 113 5.43 -6.37 -4.86
CA TRP A 113 4.22 -5.86 -4.24
C TRP A 113 3.00 -6.18 -5.10
N THR A 114 1.86 -6.24 -4.43
CA THR A 114 0.55 -6.21 -5.06
C THR A 114 -0.15 -4.96 -4.55
N ASN A 115 -0.32 -3.97 -5.41
CA ASN A 115 -1.20 -2.84 -5.13
C ASN A 115 -2.65 -3.35 -5.21
N VAL A 116 -3.45 -3.11 -4.19
CA VAL A 116 -4.85 -3.52 -4.09
C VAL A 116 -5.70 -2.28 -3.81
N TYR A 117 -6.70 -2.02 -4.65
CA TYR A 117 -7.52 -0.82 -4.58
C TYR A 117 -8.97 -1.10 -4.95
N GLY A 118 -9.88 -0.30 -4.41
CA GLY A 118 -11.32 -0.38 -4.62
C GLY A 118 -11.77 0.14 -5.99
N TRP A 119 -13.05 -0.09 -6.29
CA TRP A 119 -13.67 0.27 -7.57
C TRP A 119 -13.63 1.76 -7.91
N ASN A 120 -13.67 2.63 -6.89
CA ASN A 120 -13.71 4.09 -7.01
C ASN A 120 -12.32 4.76 -6.90
N GLN A 121 -11.25 3.98 -6.70
CA GLN A 121 -9.89 4.52 -6.59
C GLN A 121 -9.27 4.64 -8.00
N GLY A 122 -9.60 5.75 -8.68
CA GLY A 122 -9.27 5.99 -10.09
C GLY A 122 -7.79 6.23 -10.39
N ALA A 123 -7.04 6.82 -9.44
CA ALA A 123 -5.59 7.00 -9.55
C ALA A 123 -4.79 5.71 -9.29
N GLY A 124 -5.46 4.64 -8.84
CA GLY A 124 -4.78 3.42 -8.41
C GLY A 124 -4.08 3.55 -7.06
N ASP A 125 -4.34 4.62 -6.31
CA ASP A 125 -3.85 4.80 -4.94
C ASP A 125 -4.52 3.77 -4.02
N GLY A 126 -3.93 2.58 -3.97
CA GLY A 126 -4.37 1.48 -3.14
C GLY A 126 -3.42 1.21 -1.99
N GLU A 127 -3.61 0.03 -1.42
CA GLU A 127 -2.75 -0.51 -0.39
C GLU A 127 -1.83 -1.57 -0.98
N TYR A 128 -0.54 -1.50 -0.64
CA TYR A 128 0.50 -2.33 -1.21
C TYR A 128 0.85 -3.47 -0.27
N TYR A 129 0.67 -4.70 -0.76
CA TYR A 129 0.95 -5.92 -0.02
C TYR A 129 2.14 -6.67 -0.60
N GLY A 130 3.18 -6.89 0.19
CA GLY A 130 4.38 -7.61 -0.21
C GLY A 130 4.76 -8.68 0.82
N VAL A 131 5.04 -9.91 0.39
CA VAL A 131 5.45 -10.99 1.30
C VAL A 131 6.93 -11.27 1.15
N LYS A 132 7.65 -11.28 2.29
CA LYS A 132 9.06 -11.63 2.34
C LYS A 132 9.33 -12.55 3.52
N VAL A 133 10.23 -13.51 3.31
CA VAL A 133 10.74 -14.33 4.42
C VAL A 133 11.77 -13.51 5.18
N ARG A 134 11.62 -13.42 6.49
CA ARG A 134 12.55 -12.78 7.43
C ARG A 134 13.04 -13.82 8.43
N HIS A 135 14.20 -13.59 9.03
CA HIS A 135 14.70 -14.44 10.09
C HIS A 135 14.51 -13.74 11.44
N TYR A 136 13.90 -14.43 12.39
CA TYR A 136 13.75 -13.97 13.77
C TYR A 136 14.32 -15.03 14.70
N HIS A 137 15.39 -14.69 15.42
CA HIS A 137 16.17 -15.63 16.24
C HIS A 137 16.60 -16.90 15.45
N GLY A 138 17.03 -16.72 14.20
CA GLY A 138 17.42 -17.83 13.32
C GLY A 138 16.26 -18.59 12.68
N ILE A 139 15.01 -18.34 13.09
CA ILE A 139 13.83 -19.02 12.55
C ILE A 139 13.27 -18.23 11.36
N PRO A 140 13.08 -18.86 10.18
CA PRO A 140 12.44 -18.21 9.05
C PRO A 140 10.94 -18.01 9.31
N ILE A 141 10.48 -16.78 9.12
CA ILE A 141 9.08 -16.37 9.27
C ILE A 141 8.61 -15.65 8.01
N ARG A 142 7.39 -15.92 7.57
CA ARG A 142 6.76 -15.16 6.48
C ARG A 142 6.15 -13.89 7.06
N VAL A 143 6.54 -12.75 6.48
CA VAL A 143 6.05 -11.43 6.86
C VAL A 143 5.32 -10.83 5.67
N LEU A 144 4.04 -10.53 5.86
CA LEU A 144 3.28 -9.68 4.96
C LEU A 144 3.51 -8.23 5.39
N ASN A 145 4.09 -7.44 4.49
CA ASN A 145 4.32 -6.02 4.66
C ASN A 145 3.14 -5.29 4.04
N ASP A 146 2.63 -4.33 4.78
CA ASP A 146 1.51 -3.48 4.39
C ASP A 146 2.00 -2.04 4.30
N ALA A 147 1.76 -1.41 3.14
CA ALA A 147 2.38 -0.17 2.76
C ALA A 147 1.45 0.74 1.96
N GLY A 148 1.70 2.05 2.04
CA GLY A 148 0.93 3.07 1.35
C GLY A 148 1.78 4.25 0.90
N GLY A 149 1.11 5.25 0.31
CA GLY A 149 1.74 6.47 -0.17
C GLY A 149 2.53 6.29 -1.48
N ALA A 150 3.00 7.42 -2.02
CA ALA A 150 3.64 7.48 -3.34
C ALA A 150 4.91 6.63 -3.43
N ASP A 151 5.69 6.56 -2.34
CA ASP A 151 6.94 5.80 -2.31
C ASP A 151 6.78 4.39 -1.68
N ILE A 152 5.55 3.93 -1.41
CA ILE A 152 5.28 2.60 -0.82
C ILE A 152 5.98 2.47 0.54
N TRP A 153 5.66 3.38 1.45
CA TRP A 153 6.14 3.34 2.82
C TRP A 153 5.37 2.29 3.61
N THR A 154 6.11 1.38 4.26
CA THR A 154 5.52 0.34 5.09
C THR A 154 5.03 0.95 6.40
N SER A 155 3.74 0.76 6.71
CA SER A 155 3.12 1.20 7.96
C SER A 155 3.13 0.08 8.99
N GLN A 156 2.92 -1.17 8.57
CA GLN A 156 2.73 -2.29 9.48
C GLN A 156 3.11 -3.65 8.89
N HIS A 157 3.19 -4.64 9.79
CA HIS A 157 3.53 -6.03 9.46
C HIS A 157 2.46 -6.98 9.96
N TYR A 158 2.13 -7.96 9.11
CA TYR A 158 1.28 -9.08 9.45
C TYR A 158 2.04 -10.41 9.34
N TYR A 159 1.56 -11.39 10.10
CA TYR A 159 2.19 -12.69 10.24
C TYR A 159 1.17 -13.81 10.11
N ALA A 160 1.61 -14.99 9.67
CA ALA A 160 0.71 -16.12 9.41
C ALA A 160 0.07 -16.73 10.68
N THR A 161 0.53 -16.38 11.88
CA THR A 161 -0.05 -16.87 13.15
C THR A 161 -0.19 -15.74 14.17
N LYS A 162 -1.23 -15.82 15.01
CA LYS A 162 -1.45 -14.87 16.12
C LYS A 162 -0.29 -14.84 17.12
N LYS A 163 0.36 -15.98 17.38
CA LYS A 163 1.50 -16.07 18.31
C LYS A 163 2.68 -15.23 17.81
N VAL A 164 3.05 -15.38 16.54
CA VAL A 164 4.13 -14.60 15.94
C VAL A 164 3.74 -13.12 15.88
N ALA A 165 2.50 -12.82 15.47
CA ALA A 165 2.01 -11.44 15.39
C ALA A 165 2.02 -10.72 16.73
N ARG A 166 1.59 -11.38 17.81
CA ARG A 166 1.62 -10.82 19.17
C ARG A 166 3.05 -10.55 19.64
N ASN A 167 3.99 -11.44 19.32
CA ASN A 167 5.38 -11.32 19.77
C ASN A 167 6.17 -10.27 18.98
N LEU A 168 5.85 -10.06 17.70
CA LEU A 168 6.61 -9.16 16.83
C LEU A 168 5.96 -7.80 16.63
N GLY A 169 4.62 -7.70 16.71
CA GLY A 169 3.89 -6.47 16.45
C GLY A 169 4.38 -5.77 15.17
N ASN A 170 4.64 -4.46 15.26
CA ASN A 170 5.23 -3.65 14.20
C ASN A 170 6.75 -3.50 14.30
N LYS A 171 7.46 -4.58 14.67
CA LYS A 171 8.93 -4.56 14.64
C LYS A 171 9.46 -4.17 13.26
N HIS A 172 10.40 -3.23 13.23
CA HIS A 172 11.07 -2.84 12.00
C HIS A 172 12.09 -3.90 11.55
N PHE A 173 12.11 -4.17 10.25
CA PHE A 173 13.02 -5.09 9.58
C PHE A 173 14.00 -4.30 8.73
N LYS A 174 15.28 -4.69 8.79
CA LYS A 174 16.34 -4.07 7.98
C LYS A 174 15.99 -4.15 6.48
N GLY A 175 16.19 -3.04 5.78
CA GLY A 175 15.95 -2.93 4.34
C GLY A 175 14.47 -2.88 3.94
N VAL A 176 13.58 -2.55 4.88
CA VAL A 176 12.20 -2.15 4.59
C VAL A 176 12.14 -0.63 4.72
N LEU A 177 11.49 0.02 3.75
CA LEU A 177 11.20 1.45 3.79
C LEU A 177 9.96 1.66 4.67
N TYR A 178 10.09 2.45 5.72
CA TYR A 178 9.01 2.78 6.66
C TYR A 178 8.58 4.23 6.51
N TYR A 179 7.36 4.54 6.95
CA TYR A 179 6.96 5.93 7.12
C TYR A 179 7.94 6.66 8.07
N PRO A 180 8.30 7.91 7.76
CA PRO A 180 9.12 8.71 8.67
C PRO A 180 8.38 8.88 10.00
N SER A 181 9.09 8.69 11.10
CA SER A 181 8.60 9.06 12.43
C SER A 181 8.57 10.60 12.51
N TYR A 182 7.41 11.17 12.78
CA TYR A 182 7.27 12.58 13.14
C TYR A 182 7.49 12.78 14.64
#